data_AF-A0A842U7B0-F1
#
_entry.id   AF-A0A842U7B0-F1
#
_cell.length_a   1.000
_cell.length_b   1.000
_cell.length_c   1.000
_cell.angle_alpha   90.00
_cell.angle_beta   90.00
_cell.angle_gamma   90.00
#
_symmetry.space_group_name_H-M   'P 1'
#
loop_
_entity.id
_entity.type
_entity.pdbx_description
1 polymer ?
#
loop_
_entity_poly.entity_id
_entity_poly.type
_entity_poly.pdbx_seq_one_letter_code
_entity_poly.pdbx_strand_id
1 'polypeptide(L)'
;MGFSKEEVEILAYRRYISDESYDKSVWYLAELCCLINKNVQHGDEIKPLETDNLVLLLKENVNGKLLEANREEIKKLAEVIYNEHPEKSKLHWFIAEKSLLLKQIKDIISRNKE
;
A
#
# COMPACT_ATOMS: atom_id res chain seq x y z
N MET A 1 -4.19 17.07 -2.98
CA MET A 1 -3.20 17.07 -1.88
C MET A 1 -2.53 15.70 -1.88
N GLY A 2 -1.27 15.62 -2.32
CA GLY A 2 -0.44 14.43 -2.14
C GLY A 2 0.24 14.47 -0.77
N PHE A 3 0.72 13.32 -0.29
CA PHE A 3 1.61 13.28 0.88
C PHE A 3 3.00 13.82 0.49
N SER A 4 3.67 14.45 1.45
CA SER A 4 5.03 14.95 1.28
C SER A 4 6.07 13.84 1.41
N LYS A 5 7.24 14.03 0.79
CA LYS A 5 8.39 13.12 0.95
C LYS A 5 8.81 12.97 2.43
N GLU A 6 8.69 14.06 3.19
CA GLU A 6 9.03 14.09 4.61
C GLU A 6 8.11 13.18 5.45
N GLU A 7 6.81 13.13 5.14
CA GLU A 7 5.88 12.20 5.79
C GLU A 7 6.24 10.73 5.51
N VAL A 8 6.66 10.43 4.28
CA VAL A 8 7.12 9.09 3.90
C VAL A 8 8.40 8.75 4.67
N GLU A 9 9.36 9.65 4.73
CA GLU A 9 10.63 9.49 5.46
C GLU A 9 10.39 9.20 6.95
N ILE A 10 9.51 9.97 7.59
CA ILE A 10 9.18 9.78 9.01
C ILE A 10 8.59 8.39 9.26
N LEU A 11 7.64 7.95 8.42
CA LEU A 11 7.00 6.65 8.57
C LEU A 11 7.96 5.49 8.27
N ALA A 12 8.77 5.62 7.22
CA ALA A 12 9.78 4.62 6.87
C ALA A 12 10.83 4.47 7.98
N TYR A 13 11.28 5.60 8.56
CA TYR A 13 12.21 5.59 9.69
C TYR A 13 11.60 4.93 10.93
N ARG A 14 10.32 5.17 11.23
CA ARG A 14 9.61 4.50 12.34
C ARG A 14 9.57 2.99 12.19
N ARG A 15 9.44 2.47 10.96
CA ARG A 15 9.53 1.01 10.71
C ARG A 15 10.96 0.49 10.78
N TYR A 16 11.93 1.30 10.36
CA TYR A 16 13.33 0.93 10.49
C TYR A 16 13.73 0.68 11.94
N ILE A 17 13.31 1.56 12.86
CA ILE A 17 13.62 1.41 14.29
C ILE A 17 12.80 0.32 15.00
N SER A 18 11.71 -0.17 14.40
CA SER A 18 10.88 -1.22 15.01
C SER A 18 11.45 -2.64 14.83
N ASP A 19 12.62 -2.75 14.17
CA ASP A 19 13.34 -3.99 13.87
C ASP A 19 12.46 -5.14 13.35
N GLU A 20 11.48 -4.80 12.53
CA GLU A 20 10.55 -5.80 11.99
C GLU A 20 11.28 -6.74 11.03
N SER A 21 10.89 -8.02 10.96
CA SER A 21 11.57 -8.97 10.08
C SER A 21 11.35 -8.62 8.61
N TYR A 22 12.31 -9.01 7.77
CA TYR A 22 12.22 -8.82 6.32
C TYR A 22 10.95 -9.46 5.75
N ASP A 23 10.68 -10.72 6.09
CA ASP A 23 9.49 -11.45 5.65
C ASP A 23 8.20 -10.73 6.03
N LYS A 24 8.11 -10.21 7.26
CA LYS A 24 6.94 -9.44 7.71
C LYS A 24 6.76 -8.18 6.88
N SER A 25 7.85 -7.47 6.58
CA SER A 25 7.82 -6.27 5.75
C SER A 25 7.36 -6.59 4.33
N VAL A 26 7.85 -7.68 3.74
CA VAL A 26 7.42 -8.17 2.42
C VAL A 26 5.93 -8.48 2.41
N TRP A 27 5.46 -9.29 3.37
CA TRP A 27 4.04 -9.64 3.48
C TRP A 27 3.14 -8.42 3.66
N TYR A 28 3.58 -7.47 4.49
CA TYR A 28 2.81 -6.27 4.76
C TYR A 28 2.74 -5.34 3.54
N LEU A 29 3.83 -5.20 2.78
CA LEU A 29 3.82 -4.45 1.53
C LEU A 29 2.86 -5.08 0.51
N ALA A 30 2.88 -6.41 0.38
CA ALA A 30 1.98 -7.14 -0.50
C ALA A 30 0.51 -6.93 -0.09
N GLU A 31 0.20 -7.01 1.20
CA GLU A 31 -1.15 -6.78 1.73
C GLU A 31 -1.66 -5.38 1.36
N LEU A 32 -0.85 -4.34 1.59
CA LEU A 32 -1.20 -2.97 1.25
C LEU A 32 -1.51 -2.81 -0.24
N CYS A 33 -0.66 -3.35 -1.11
CA CYS A 33 -0.84 -3.23 -2.57
C CYS A 33 -2.11 -3.96 -3.04
N CYS A 34 -2.35 -5.19 -2.58
CA CYS A 34 -3.57 -5.93 -2.92
C CYS A 34 -4.82 -5.18 -2.45
N LEU A 35 -4.78 -4.61 -1.25
CA LEU A 35 -5.91 -3.89 -0.68
C LEU A 35 -6.18 -2.59 -1.46
N ILE A 36 -5.14 -1.85 -1.86
CA ILE A 36 -5.31 -0.66 -2.70
C ILE A 36 -5.88 -1.05 -4.07
N ASN A 37 -5.27 -2.03 -4.76
CA ASN A 37 -5.68 -2.46 -6.10
C ASN A 37 -7.13 -2.94 -6.16
N LYS A 38 -7.65 -3.53 -5.07
CA LYS A 38 -9.07 -3.90 -5.02
C LYS A 38 -10.02 -2.72 -5.00
N ASN A 39 -9.61 -1.58 -4.46
CA ASN A 39 -10.48 -0.44 -4.17
C ASN A 39 -10.39 0.70 -5.21
N VAL A 40 -9.51 0.58 -6.21
CA VAL A 40 -9.35 1.54 -7.32
C VAL A 40 -9.88 0.96 -8.64
N GLN A 41 -10.37 1.80 -9.55
CA GLN A 41 -10.98 1.40 -10.83
C GLN A 41 -10.01 0.64 -11.74
N HIS A 42 -8.77 1.10 -11.82
CA HIS A 42 -7.67 0.45 -12.52
C HIS A 42 -6.87 -0.44 -11.57
N GLY A 43 -7.53 -1.46 -11.02
CA GLY A 43 -6.84 -2.48 -10.23
C GLY A 43 -5.72 -3.12 -11.05
N ASP A 44 -4.58 -3.36 -10.40
CA ASP A 44 -3.30 -3.84 -10.96
C ASP A 44 -2.30 -2.77 -11.44
N GLU A 45 -2.62 -1.48 -11.35
CA GLU A 45 -1.62 -0.42 -11.62
C GLU A 45 -0.65 -0.22 -10.45
N ILE A 46 -1.08 -0.48 -9.21
CA ILE A 46 -0.27 -0.25 -8.02
C ILE A 46 0.73 -1.38 -7.86
N LYS A 47 1.99 -1.11 -8.23
CA LYS A 47 3.09 -2.07 -8.09
C LYS A 47 3.78 -1.90 -6.74
N PRO A 48 4.24 -3.00 -6.11
CA PRO A 48 4.81 -2.96 -4.77
C PRO A 48 6.13 -2.18 -4.68
N LEU A 49 6.97 -2.22 -5.72
CA LEU A 49 8.29 -1.57 -5.74
C LEU A 49 8.34 -0.31 -6.62
N GLU A 50 7.18 0.30 -6.88
CA GLU A 50 7.08 1.56 -7.61
C GLU A 50 6.43 2.62 -6.74
N THR A 51 6.77 3.88 -7.00
CA THR A 51 6.08 5.03 -6.40
C THR A 51 4.87 5.36 -7.26
N ASP A 52 3.68 5.35 -6.66
CA ASP A 52 2.44 5.61 -7.38
C ASP A 52 1.95 7.04 -7.13
N ASN A 53 1.52 7.70 -8.22
CA ASN A 53 0.87 9.00 -8.13
C ASN A 53 -0.64 8.82 -7.94
N LEU A 54 -1.22 9.74 -7.17
CA LEU A 54 -2.62 9.70 -6.72
C LEU A 54 -3.62 10.15 -7.81
N VAL A 55 -3.54 9.58 -9.01
CA VAL A 55 -4.53 9.77 -10.08
C VAL A 55 -5.39 8.50 -10.17
N LEU A 56 -5.94 8.06 -9.04
CA LEU A 56 -6.72 6.83 -8.95
C LEU A 56 -8.18 7.16 -8.66
N LEU A 57 -9.06 6.78 -9.58
CA LEU A 57 -10.52 6.83 -9.38
C LEU A 57 -10.95 5.62 -8.54
N LEU A 58 -11.78 5.82 -7.51
CA LEU A 58 -12.32 4.74 -6.69
C LEU A 58 -13.32 3.90 -7.48
N LYS A 59 -13.34 2.58 -7.25
CA LYS A 59 -14.37 1.72 -7.87
C LYS A 59 -15.77 2.19 -7.47
N GLU A 60 -16.67 2.24 -8.45
CA GLU A 60 -18.07 2.69 -8.25
C GLU A 60 -18.84 1.84 -7.23
N ASN A 61 -18.41 0.60 -7.00
CA ASN A 61 -19.01 -0.33 -6.03
C ASN A 61 -18.42 -0.24 -4.61
N VAL A 62 -17.53 0.71 -4.32
CA VAL A 62 -17.04 0.94 -2.96
C VAL A 62 -18.13 1.69 -2.19
N ASN A 63 -19.13 0.94 -1.69
CA ASN A 63 -20.26 1.43 -0.89
C ASN A 63 -19.81 1.85 0.53
N GLY A 64 -18.78 2.69 0.63
CA GLY A 64 -18.31 3.20 1.90
C GLY A 64 -17.54 2.18 2.76
N LYS A 65 -17.19 1.01 2.22
CA LYS A 65 -16.38 -0.02 2.89
C LYS A 65 -15.28 -0.52 1.95
N LEU A 66 -14.05 -0.61 2.46
CA LEU A 66 -12.94 -1.18 1.73
C LEU A 66 -13.18 -2.67 1.46
N LEU A 67 -12.94 -3.08 0.22
CA LEU A 67 -12.84 -4.49 -0.14
C LEU A 67 -11.53 -5.06 0.42
N GLU A 68 -11.62 -6.18 1.11
CA GLU A 68 -10.46 -6.86 1.67
C GLU A 68 -9.69 -7.67 0.62
N ALA A 69 -8.36 -7.67 0.73
CA ALA A 69 -7.50 -8.54 -0.06
C ALA A 69 -7.66 -10.00 0.38
N ASN A 70 -7.67 -10.95 -0.57
CA ASN A 70 -7.62 -12.36 -0.20
C ASN A 70 -6.18 -12.78 0.07
N ARG A 71 -5.97 -13.65 1.06
CA ARG A 71 -4.66 -14.19 1.45
C ARG A 71 -3.88 -14.81 0.29
N GLU A 72 -4.55 -15.44 -0.67
CA GLU A 72 -3.88 -16.03 -1.84
C GLU A 72 -3.27 -14.97 -2.76
N GLU A 73 -3.94 -13.83 -2.94
CA GLU A 73 -3.43 -12.71 -3.75
C GLU A 73 -2.22 -12.09 -3.04
N ILE A 74 -2.34 -11.87 -1.73
CA ILE A 74 -1.25 -11.36 -0.89
C ILE A 74 -0.04 -12.28 -0.98
N LYS A 75 -0.25 -13.60 -0.87
CA LYS A 75 0.82 -14.59 -0.94
C LYS A 75 1.57 -14.52 -2.27
N LYS A 76 0.84 -14.52 -3.39
CA LYS A 76 1.44 -14.45 -4.73
C LYS A 76 2.29 -13.19 -4.89
N LEU A 77 1.78 -12.04 -4.44
CA LEU A 77 2.50 -10.78 -4.53
C LEU A 77 3.70 -10.73 -3.58
N ALA A 78 3.58 -11.29 -2.38
CA ALA A 78 4.68 -11.43 -1.43
C ALA A 78 5.80 -12.31 -2.00
N GLU A 79 5.48 -13.40 -2.69
CA GLU A 79 6.46 -14.25 -3.38
C GLU A 79 7.22 -13.46 -4.47
N VAL A 80 6.53 -12.62 -5.25
CA VAL A 80 7.17 -11.75 -6.26
C VAL A 80 8.13 -10.77 -5.60
N ILE A 81 7.68 -10.02 -4.59
CA ILE A 81 8.51 -9.05 -3.86
C ILE A 81 9.71 -9.74 -3.22
N TYR A 82 9.50 -10.91 -2.61
CA TYR A 82 10.57 -11.67 -1.98
C TYR A 82 11.63 -12.07 -3.01
N ASN A 83 11.23 -12.59 -4.16
CA ASN A 83 12.13 -13.01 -5.24
C ASN A 83 12.89 -11.85 -5.90
N GLU A 84 12.33 -10.63 -5.90
CA GLU A 84 13.04 -9.42 -6.35
C GLU A 84 14.10 -8.95 -5.34
N HIS A 85 14.03 -9.45 -4.09
CA HIS A 85 14.99 -9.18 -3.02
C HIS A 85 15.35 -7.68 -2.84
N PRO A 86 14.37 -6.76 -2.72
CA PRO A 86 14.64 -5.36 -2.46
C PRO A 86 15.35 -5.16 -1.12
N GLU A 87 16.13 -4.07 -1.02
CA GLU A 87 16.74 -3.68 0.25
C GLU A 87 15.65 -3.38 1.31
N LYS A 88 15.91 -3.75 2.56
CA LYS A 88 14.95 -3.56 3.67
C LYS A 88 14.52 -2.10 3.84
N SER A 89 15.43 -1.15 3.66
CA SER A 89 15.13 0.29 3.67
C SER A 89 14.14 0.70 2.57
N LYS A 90 14.27 0.13 1.36
CA LYS A 90 13.33 0.34 0.25
C LYS A 90 11.96 -0.27 0.55
N LEU A 91 11.90 -1.45 1.16
CA LEU A 91 10.63 -2.00 1.62
C LEU A 91 9.93 -1.06 2.61
N HIS A 92 10.65 -0.54 3.60
CA HIS A 92 10.07 0.39 4.57
C HIS A 92 9.57 1.68 3.90
N TRP A 93 10.30 2.17 2.91
CA TRP A 93 9.89 3.31 2.09
C TRP A 93 8.57 3.03 1.37
N PHE A 94 8.51 1.97 0.57
CA PHE A 94 7.29 1.63 -0.17
C PHE A 94 6.11 1.34 0.74
N ILE A 95 6.34 0.68 1.88
CA ILE A 95 5.29 0.47 2.87
C ILE A 95 4.74 1.80 3.38
N ALA A 96 5.60 2.76 3.68
CA ALA A 96 5.18 4.09 4.13
C ALA A 96 4.33 4.79 3.06
N GLU A 97 4.76 4.78 1.80
CA GLU A 97 4.00 5.36 0.69
C GLU A 97 2.64 4.71 0.52
N LYS A 98 2.58 3.37 0.46
CA LYS A 98 1.33 2.62 0.28
C LYS A 98 0.40 2.80 1.47
N SER A 99 0.94 2.93 2.69
CA SER A 99 0.14 3.21 3.88
C SER A 99 -0.53 4.59 3.82
N LEU A 100 0.19 5.61 3.34
CA LEU A 100 -0.35 6.95 3.15
C LEU A 100 -1.40 7.00 2.04
N LEU A 101 -1.14 6.34 0.91
CA LEU A 101 -2.08 6.20 -0.19
C LEU A 101 -3.38 5.53 0.28
N LEU A 102 -3.26 4.42 1.02
CA LEU A 102 -4.42 3.73 1.58
C LEU A 102 -5.21 4.62 2.57
N LYS A 103 -4.52 5.41 3.39
CA LYS A 103 -5.17 6.36 4.31
C LYS A 103 -5.99 7.39 3.53
N GLN A 104 -5.45 7.93 2.45
CA GLN A 104 -6.19 8.89 1.61
C GLN A 104 -7.39 8.25 0.93
N ILE A 105 -7.27 7.02 0.44
CA ILE A 105 -8.40 6.24 -0.09
C ILE A 105 -9.49 6.11 0.99
N LYS A 106 -9.12 5.74 2.22
CA LYS A 106 -10.07 5.66 3.35
C LYS A 106 -10.75 7.00 3.63
N ASP A 107 -10.00 8.10 3.61
CA ASP A 107 -10.52 9.44 3.85
C ASP A 107 -11.47 9.92 2.73
N ILE A 108 -11.23 9.52 1.47
CA ILE A 108 -12.16 9.82 0.36
C ILE A 108 -13.44 8.99 0.50
N ILE A 109 -13.31 7.70 0.82
CA ILE A 109 -14.46 6.80 1.03
C ILE A 109 -15.34 7.28 2.18
N SER A 110 -14.75 7.77 3.28
CA SER A 110 -15.51 8.29 4.42
C SER A 110 -16.26 9.57 4.09
N ARG A 111 -15.65 10.49 3.32
CA ARG A 111 -16.31 11.73 2.87
C ARG A 111 -17.47 11.50 1.92
N ASN A 112 -17.39 10.48 1.07
CA ASN A 112 -18.50 10.11 0.16
C ASN A 112 -19.72 9.48 0.87
N LYS A 113 -19.65 9.22 2.19
CA LYS A 113 -20.81 8.78 2.98
C LYS A 113 -21.67 9.92 3.52
N GLU A 114 -21.14 11.15 3.56
CA GLU A 114 -21.88 12.36 3.98
C GLU A 114 -22.68 12.94 2.82
#